data_AF-A0A2D8CLP8-F1
#
_entry.id   AF-A0A2D8CLP8-F1
#
_cell.length_a   1.000
_cell.length_b   1.000
_cell.length_c   1.000
_cell.angle_alpha   90.00
_cell.angle_beta   90.00
_cell.angle_gamma   90.00
#
_symmetry.space_group_name_H-M   'P 1'
#
loop_
_entity.id
_entity.type
_entity.pdbx_description
1 polymer ?
#
loop_
_entity_poly.entity_id
_entity_poly.type
_entity_poly.pdbx_seq_one_letter_code
_entity_poly.pdbx_strand_id
1 'polypeptide(L)'
;MWIGLLWIGFFLLLVSDPRSIVEAGTGSAASVLTKLYVSGYTLSTLGVGDYIPGSEGWQIIMAAFSFAGFIFITTAMTYLMSLTTAVIHKRNLSLFIANMGDTPEEILINLYSCEEEHFIMLPDFSIKLREMINKHNQNHYAHPAVHYFYSTARDESVSINLVNVDEAITILIHYVEPNRWREQDIAPLRDAITKFLDTARRHYHQMPEEIDRFPLDIEYLKSRNVPLKEHQAMSSNSYEMNERRSSLHGLLRSNGWSWNEVYQKQSNKNNFK
;
A
#
# COMPACT_ATOMS: atom_id res chain seq x y z
N MET A 1 21.05 2.36 9.15
CA MET A 1 21.32 1.81 10.50
C MET A 1 22.03 0.46 10.45
N TRP A 2 21.44 -0.60 9.88
CA TRP A 2 22.03 -1.95 9.84
C TRP A 2 23.41 -2.06 9.17
N ILE A 3 23.60 -1.45 8.00
CA ILE A 3 24.93 -1.44 7.34
C ILE A 3 25.99 -0.75 8.21
N GLY A 4 25.61 0.30 8.93
CA GLY A 4 26.49 1.00 9.85
C GLY A 4 26.90 0.11 11.03
N LEU A 5 25.97 -0.66 11.59
CA LEU A 5 26.26 -1.61 12.66
C LEU A 5 27.16 -2.75 12.18
N LEU A 6 26.93 -3.28 10.97
CA LEU A 6 27.80 -4.30 10.37
C LEU A 6 29.21 -3.75 10.13
N TRP A 7 29.30 -2.52 9.60
CA TRP A 7 30.57 -1.85 9.34
C TRP A 7 31.35 -1.56 10.62
N ILE A 8 30.69 -0.95 11.62
CA ILE A 8 31.29 -0.67 12.91
C ILE A 8 31.67 -1.97 13.63
N GLY A 9 30.82 -3.00 13.60
CA GLY A 9 31.11 -4.29 14.21
C GLY A 9 32.34 -4.95 13.58
N PHE A 10 32.45 -4.93 12.25
CA PHE A 10 33.62 -5.46 11.56
C PHE A 10 34.87 -4.62 11.83
N PHE A 11 34.75 -3.30 11.82
CA PHE A 11 35.83 -2.38 12.21
C PHE A 11 36.37 -2.69 13.60
N LEU A 12 35.50 -2.82 14.62
CA LEU A 12 35.89 -3.14 15.99
C LEU A 12 36.58 -4.50 16.08
N LEU A 13 36.13 -5.47 15.28
CA LEU A 13 36.75 -6.78 15.18
C LEU A 13 38.18 -6.67 14.60
N LEU A 14 38.40 -5.86 13.55
CA LEU A 14 39.75 -5.60 13.03
C LEU A 14 40.63 -4.86 14.05
N VAL A 15 40.08 -3.95 14.83
CA VAL A 15 40.83 -3.21 15.87
C VAL A 15 41.26 -4.10 17.03
N SER A 16 40.52 -5.17 17.32
CA SER A 16 40.81 -6.09 18.43
C SER A 16 42.17 -6.78 18.34
N ASP A 17 42.68 -6.98 17.12
CA ASP A 17 44.02 -7.52 16.86
C ASP A 17 44.86 -6.48 16.11
N PRO A 18 45.96 -5.97 16.70
CA PRO A 18 46.88 -5.06 16.02
C PRO A 18 47.35 -5.57 14.65
N ARG A 19 47.57 -6.88 14.47
CA ARG A 19 48.06 -7.48 13.22
C ARG A 19 46.96 -8.07 12.35
N SER A 20 45.69 -7.74 12.57
CA SER A 20 44.58 -8.20 11.71
C SER A 20 44.78 -7.87 10.24
N ILE A 21 45.29 -6.66 9.97
CA ILE A 21 45.58 -6.12 8.66
C ILE A 21 47.00 -5.57 8.66
N VAL A 22 47.73 -5.87 7.60
CA VAL A 22 49.09 -5.36 7.37
C VAL A 22 49.19 -4.70 6.01
N GLU A 23 50.10 -3.74 5.88
CA GLU A 23 50.41 -3.12 4.60
C GLU A 23 51.18 -4.09 3.70
N ALA A 24 50.76 -4.22 2.43
CA ALA A 24 51.30 -5.24 1.54
C ALA A 24 52.80 -5.06 1.24
N GLY A 25 53.27 -3.81 1.15
CA GLY A 25 54.67 -3.50 0.82
C GLY A 25 55.63 -3.60 2.01
N THR A 26 55.18 -3.26 3.23
CA THR A 26 56.06 -3.17 4.41
C THR A 26 55.84 -4.29 5.43
N GLY A 27 54.69 -4.97 5.38
CA GLY A 27 54.25 -5.93 6.39
C GLY A 27 53.94 -5.31 7.76
N SER A 28 53.94 -3.98 7.86
CA SER A 28 53.67 -3.26 9.09
C SER A 28 52.19 -3.29 9.44
N ALA A 29 51.88 -3.25 10.74
CA ALA A 29 50.50 -3.28 11.23
C ALA A 29 49.75 -2.01 10.80
N ALA A 30 48.54 -2.18 10.24
CA ALA A 30 47.72 -1.08 9.79
C ALA A 30 47.23 -0.21 10.96
N SER A 31 47.15 1.11 10.74
CA SER A 31 46.62 2.06 11.71
C SER A 31 45.12 1.82 11.98
N VAL A 32 44.61 2.33 13.10
CA VAL A 32 43.17 2.23 13.44
C VAL A 32 42.30 2.87 12.36
N LEU A 33 42.67 4.03 11.84
CA LEU A 33 41.91 4.69 10.77
C LEU A 33 41.96 3.89 9.47
N THR A 34 43.11 3.28 9.16
CA THR A 34 43.25 2.37 8.03
C THR A 34 42.34 1.16 8.18
N LYS A 35 42.17 0.59 9.38
CA LYS A 35 41.25 -0.52 9.61
C LYS A 35 39.78 -0.12 9.42
N LEU A 36 39.40 1.12 9.73
CA LEU A 36 38.07 1.64 9.41
C LEU A 36 37.84 1.73 7.89
N TYR A 37 38.85 2.22 7.16
CA TYR A 37 38.84 2.23 5.69
C TYR A 37 38.75 0.80 5.13
N VAL A 38 39.56 -0.13 5.66
CA VAL A 38 39.62 -1.53 5.22
C VAL A 38 38.31 -2.27 5.42
N SER A 39 37.71 -2.13 6.60
CA SER A 39 36.39 -2.72 6.89
C SER A 39 35.31 -2.21 5.92
N GLY A 40 35.35 -0.93 5.56
CA GLY A 40 34.38 -0.32 4.63
C GLY A 40 34.51 -0.88 3.22
N TYR A 41 35.72 -0.85 2.65
CA TYR A 41 35.92 -1.34 1.28
C TYR A 41 35.72 -2.85 1.16
N THR A 42 35.98 -3.62 2.23
CA THR A 42 35.79 -5.07 2.23
C THR A 42 34.31 -5.41 2.20
N LEU A 43 33.50 -4.74 3.04
CA LEU A 43 32.05 -4.91 3.03
C LEU A 43 31.41 -4.44 1.72
N SER A 44 32.00 -3.45 1.06
CA SER A 44 31.57 -3.02 -0.28
C SER A 44 32.17 -3.85 -1.42
N THR A 45 32.88 -4.94 -1.11
CA THR A 45 33.52 -5.87 -2.08
C THR A 45 34.51 -5.22 -3.04
N LEU A 46 35.10 -4.06 -2.70
CA LEU A 46 35.97 -3.32 -3.61
C LEU A 46 37.38 -3.92 -3.70
N GLY A 47 37.98 -4.28 -2.55
CA GLY A 47 39.26 -5.00 -2.47
C GLY A 47 40.45 -4.35 -3.19
N VAL A 48 40.91 -3.17 -2.75
CA VAL A 48 41.97 -2.40 -3.44
C VAL A 48 43.35 -3.09 -3.45
N GLY A 49 43.65 -3.94 -2.44
CA GLY A 49 44.86 -4.77 -2.41
C GLY A 49 46.08 -4.15 -1.71
N ASP A 50 46.04 -2.87 -1.35
CA ASP A 50 47.15 -2.19 -0.63
C ASP A 50 47.34 -2.71 0.80
N TYR A 51 46.29 -3.31 1.36
CA TYR A 51 46.27 -3.92 2.67
C TYR A 51 45.82 -5.37 2.58
N ILE A 52 46.60 -6.26 3.19
CA ILE A 52 46.37 -7.70 3.19
C ILE A 52 46.06 -8.21 4.60
N PRO A 53 45.36 -9.35 4.72
CA PRO A 53 45.16 -10.01 6.01
C PRO A 53 46.50 -10.39 6.63
N GLY A 54 46.68 -10.18 7.93
CA GLY A 54 47.95 -10.51 8.61
C GLY A 54 48.16 -11.99 8.89
N SER A 55 47.12 -12.83 8.71
CA SER A 55 47.18 -14.29 8.84
C SER A 55 46.12 -14.98 7.98
N GLU A 56 46.24 -16.30 7.80
CA GLU A 56 45.25 -17.12 7.09
C GLU A 56 43.86 -17.04 7.75
N GLY A 57 43.79 -16.97 9.08
CA GLY A 57 42.53 -16.78 9.80
C GLY A 57 41.87 -15.45 9.46
N TRP A 58 42.65 -14.36 9.41
CA TRP A 58 42.16 -13.05 9.01
C TRP A 58 41.73 -13.01 7.55
N GLN A 59 42.35 -13.81 6.67
CA GLN A 59 41.94 -13.94 5.28
C GLN A 59 40.53 -14.54 5.16
N ILE A 60 40.25 -15.59 5.94
CA ILE A 60 38.91 -16.21 5.98
C ILE A 60 37.87 -15.22 6.54
N ILE A 61 38.20 -14.51 7.61
CA ILE A 61 37.29 -13.50 8.20
C ILE A 61 36.97 -12.40 7.18
N MET A 62 37.98 -11.85 6.52
CA MET A 62 37.81 -10.81 5.50
C MET A 62 36.94 -11.32 4.34
N ALA A 63 37.17 -12.55 3.87
CA ALA A 63 36.35 -13.17 2.84
C ALA A 63 34.89 -13.34 3.28
N ALA A 64 34.67 -13.80 4.52
CA ALA A 64 33.33 -13.97 5.09
C ALA A 64 32.57 -12.64 5.21
N PHE A 65 33.24 -11.58 5.67
CA PHE A 65 32.63 -10.25 5.73
C PHE A 65 32.40 -9.64 4.34
N SER A 66 33.30 -9.85 3.38
CA SER A 66 33.07 -9.45 1.99
C SER A 66 31.84 -10.15 1.40
N PHE A 67 31.68 -11.45 1.64
CA PHE A 67 30.51 -12.21 1.19
C PHE A 67 29.22 -11.76 1.90
N ALA A 68 29.28 -11.49 3.20
CA ALA A 68 28.15 -10.95 3.96
C ALA A 68 27.73 -9.56 3.44
N GLY A 69 28.69 -8.69 3.12
CA GLY A 69 28.46 -7.39 2.51
C GLY A 69 27.76 -7.49 1.16
N PHE A 70 28.23 -8.42 0.30
CA PHE A 70 27.58 -8.72 -0.98
C PHE A 70 26.12 -9.16 -0.82
N ILE A 71 25.85 -10.13 0.07
CA ILE A 71 24.49 -10.60 0.37
C ILE A 71 23.64 -9.43 0.85
N PHE A 72 24.15 -8.64 1.78
CA PHE A 72 23.41 -7.52 2.36
C PHE A 72 23.02 -6.48 1.31
N ILE A 73 23.97 -6.02 0.48
CA ILE A 73 23.71 -5.03 -0.58
C ILE A 73 22.69 -5.59 -1.58
N THR A 74 22.86 -6.85 -1.99
CA THR A 74 21.97 -7.51 -2.94
C THR A 74 20.55 -7.63 -2.38
N THR A 75 20.38 -8.13 -1.15
CA THR A 75 19.06 -8.23 -0.52
C THR A 75 18.42 -6.87 -0.29
N ALA A 76 19.20 -5.85 0.11
CA ALA A 76 18.71 -4.50 0.28
C ALA A 76 18.18 -3.90 -1.04
N MET A 77 18.92 -4.07 -2.13
CA MET A 77 18.49 -3.62 -3.47
C MET A 77 17.23 -4.36 -3.93
N THR A 78 17.17 -5.69 -3.77
CA THR A 78 15.99 -6.50 -4.09
C THR A 78 14.78 -6.05 -3.27
N TYR A 79 14.94 -5.82 -1.97
CA TYR A 79 13.85 -5.32 -1.12
C TYR A 79 13.34 -3.95 -1.57
N LEU A 80 14.23 -3.01 -1.90
CA LEU A 80 13.84 -1.69 -2.41
C LEU A 80 13.06 -1.79 -3.72
N MET A 81 13.45 -2.70 -4.61
CA MET A 81 12.74 -2.95 -5.87
C MET A 81 11.33 -3.54 -5.62
N SER A 82 11.22 -4.54 -4.74
CA SER A 82 9.93 -5.13 -4.36
C SER A 82 9.02 -4.11 -3.66
N LEU A 83 9.57 -3.31 -2.76
CA LEU A 83 8.84 -2.24 -2.07
C LEU A 83 8.31 -1.19 -3.06
N THR A 84 9.15 -0.75 -4.00
CA THR A 84 8.75 0.21 -5.05
C THR A 84 7.62 -0.36 -5.90
N THR A 85 7.70 -1.63 -6.28
CA THR A 85 6.65 -2.32 -7.03
C THR A 85 5.33 -2.38 -6.24
N ALA A 86 5.40 -2.64 -4.94
CA ALA A 86 4.24 -2.66 -4.06
C ALA A 86 3.58 -1.27 -3.90
N VAL A 87 4.38 -0.20 -3.81
CA VAL A 87 3.89 1.19 -3.77
C VAL A 87 3.25 1.59 -5.09
N ILE A 88 3.87 1.25 -6.22
CA ILE A 88 3.27 1.48 -7.56
C ILE A 88 1.94 0.72 -7.68
N HIS A 89 1.87 -0.53 -7.22
CA HIS A 89 0.63 -1.30 -7.21
C HIS A 89 -0.47 -0.64 -6.36
N LYS A 90 -0.12 -0.12 -5.17
CA LYS A 90 -1.05 0.66 -4.32
C LYS A 90 -1.62 1.85 -5.09
N ARG A 91 -0.77 2.64 -5.74
CA ARG A 91 -1.21 3.80 -6.54
C ARG A 91 -2.07 3.39 -7.74
N ASN A 92 -1.69 2.33 -8.45
CA ASN A 92 -2.47 1.81 -9.58
C ASN A 92 -3.86 1.34 -9.14
N LEU A 93 -3.99 0.69 -7.98
CA LEU A 93 -5.28 0.34 -7.38
C LEU A 93 -6.13 1.60 -7.13
N SER A 94 -5.54 2.63 -6.57
CA SER A 94 -6.24 3.89 -6.34
C SER A 94 -6.73 4.53 -7.64
N LEU A 95 -5.85 4.66 -8.63
CA LEU A 95 -6.17 5.28 -9.92
C LEU A 95 -7.19 4.46 -10.71
N PHE A 96 -7.12 3.13 -10.63
CA PHE A 96 -8.12 2.26 -11.25
C PHE A 96 -9.53 2.55 -10.73
N ILE A 97 -9.66 2.78 -9.42
CA ILE A 97 -10.92 3.16 -8.81
C ILE A 97 -11.30 4.59 -9.21
N ALA A 98 -10.39 5.56 -9.09
CA ALA A 98 -10.66 6.97 -9.42
C ALA A 98 -11.14 7.14 -10.88
N ASN A 99 -10.60 6.36 -11.81
CA ASN A 99 -11.02 6.37 -13.22
C ASN A 99 -12.47 5.91 -13.43
N MET A 100 -13.06 5.18 -12.47
CA MET A 100 -14.48 4.82 -12.50
C MET A 100 -15.38 5.92 -11.92
N GLY A 101 -14.83 6.95 -11.28
CA GLY A 101 -15.60 8.05 -10.70
C GLY A 101 -14.96 8.55 -9.42
N ASP A 102 -15.13 9.84 -9.16
CA ASP A 102 -14.61 10.43 -7.93
C ASP A 102 -15.56 10.19 -6.76
N THR A 103 -16.85 10.00 -6.99
CA THR A 103 -17.85 9.80 -5.94
C THR A 103 -18.49 8.41 -6.00
N PRO A 104 -19.05 7.88 -4.89
CA PRO A 104 -19.80 6.63 -4.91
C PRO A 104 -20.88 6.58 -6.00
N GLU A 105 -21.59 7.71 -6.19
CA GLU A 105 -22.64 7.85 -7.20
C GLU A 105 -22.08 7.79 -8.62
N GLU A 106 -20.96 8.47 -8.90
CA GLU A 106 -20.32 8.42 -10.22
C GLU A 106 -19.81 7.03 -10.57
N ILE A 107 -19.23 6.32 -9.59
CA ILE A 107 -18.82 4.92 -9.78
C ILE A 107 -20.01 4.07 -10.19
N LEU A 108 -21.16 4.20 -9.51
CA LEU A 108 -22.35 3.46 -9.88
C LEU A 108 -22.87 3.79 -11.27
N ILE A 109 -22.95 5.08 -11.60
CA ILE A 109 -23.43 5.54 -12.90
C ILE A 109 -22.54 4.98 -14.02
N ASN A 110 -21.22 4.97 -13.85
CA ASN A 110 -20.28 4.47 -14.84
C ASN A 110 -20.30 2.93 -14.98
N LEU A 111 -20.85 2.22 -14.00
CA LEU A 111 -21.06 0.77 -14.06
C LEU A 111 -22.40 0.37 -14.70
N TYR A 112 -23.33 1.32 -14.83
CA TYR A 112 -24.70 1.10 -15.30
C TYR A 112 -24.86 1.45 -16.79
N SER A 113 -25.51 0.55 -17.55
CA SER A 113 -25.95 0.84 -18.91
C SER A 113 -27.42 1.21 -18.92
N CYS A 114 -27.74 2.40 -19.41
CA CYS A 114 -29.13 2.83 -19.60
C CYS A 114 -29.84 2.06 -20.72
N GLU A 115 -29.12 1.59 -21.73
CA GLU A 115 -29.71 0.88 -22.88
C GLU A 115 -30.11 -0.55 -22.51
N GLU A 116 -29.25 -1.24 -21.76
CA GLU A 116 -29.50 -2.61 -21.29
C GLU A 116 -30.30 -2.64 -19.98
N GLU A 117 -30.49 -1.47 -19.37
CA GLU A 117 -31.02 -1.29 -18.02
C GLU A 117 -30.38 -2.24 -16.99
N HIS A 118 -29.07 -2.46 -17.07
CA HIS A 118 -28.31 -3.39 -16.25
C HIS A 118 -26.90 -2.88 -15.93
N PHE A 119 -26.32 -3.37 -14.84
CA PHE A 119 -24.94 -3.10 -14.44
C PHE A 119 -23.94 -4.00 -15.19
N ILE A 120 -23.81 -3.79 -16.50
CA ILE A 120 -23.06 -4.68 -17.39
C ILE A 120 -21.55 -4.71 -17.14
N MET A 121 -20.96 -3.62 -16.63
CA MET A 121 -19.52 -3.52 -16.36
C MET A 121 -19.13 -4.05 -14.97
N LEU A 122 -20.13 -4.31 -14.12
CA LEU A 122 -19.95 -4.70 -12.73
C LEU A 122 -19.17 -6.01 -12.52
N PRO A 123 -19.40 -7.09 -13.31
CA PRO A 123 -18.66 -8.33 -13.13
C PRO A 123 -17.17 -8.16 -13.38
N ASP A 124 -16.80 -7.50 -14.49
CA ASP A 124 -15.40 -7.28 -14.88
C ASP A 124 -14.69 -6.34 -13.90
N PHE A 125 -15.38 -5.25 -13.52
CA PHE A 125 -14.89 -4.32 -12.50
C PHE A 125 -14.62 -5.06 -11.18
N SER A 126 -15.55 -5.89 -10.74
CA SER A 126 -15.46 -6.64 -9.50
C SER A 126 -14.32 -7.66 -9.51
N ILE A 127 -14.20 -8.46 -10.57
CA ILE A 127 -13.13 -9.44 -10.73
C ILE A 127 -11.77 -8.74 -10.69
N LYS A 128 -11.62 -7.64 -11.45
CA LYS A 128 -10.34 -6.93 -11.54
C LYS A 128 -9.98 -6.26 -10.22
N LEU A 129 -10.93 -5.57 -9.60
CA LEU A 129 -10.69 -4.87 -8.36
C LEU A 129 -10.35 -5.84 -7.23
N ARG A 130 -11.05 -6.98 -7.14
CA ARG A 130 -10.75 -8.04 -6.18
C ARG A 130 -9.31 -8.56 -6.33
N GLU A 131 -8.84 -8.79 -7.55
CA GLU A 131 -7.45 -9.18 -7.81
C GLU A 131 -6.46 -8.13 -7.27
N MET A 132 -6.72 -6.86 -7.56
CA MET A 132 -5.86 -5.75 -7.15
C MET A 132 -5.86 -5.52 -5.64
N ILE A 133 -7.02 -5.63 -4.97
CA ILE A 133 -7.15 -5.55 -3.50
C ILE A 133 -6.41 -6.70 -2.84
N ASN A 134 -6.60 -7.94 -3.30
CA ASN A 134 -5.91 -9.10 -2.74
C ASN A 134 -4.40 -8.95 -2.86
N LYS A 135 -3.90 -8.52 -4.03
CA LYS A 135 -2.47 -8.25 -4.23
C LYS A 135 -1.97 -7.11 -3.33
N HIS A 136 -2.76 -6.05 -3.14
CA HIS A 136 -2.42 -4.98 -2.21
C HIS A 136 -2.32 -5.47 -0.77
N ASN A 137 -3.26 -6.33 -0.34
CA ASN A 137 -3.23 -6.93 0.99
C ASN A 137 -1.98 -7.82 1.19
N GLN A 138 -1.66 -8.69 0.22
CA GLN A 138 -0.44 -9.51 0.26
C GLN A 138 0.84 -8.66 0.29
N ASN A 139 0.90 -7.58 -0.51
CA ASN A 139 2.02 -6.65 -0.49
C ASN A 139 2.18 -5.96 0.88
N HIS A 140 1.07 -5.65 1.57
CA HIS A 140 1.12 -5.07 2.92
C HIS A 140 1.72 -6.05 3.94
N TYR A 141 1.45 -7.35 3.82
CA TYR A 141 2.07 -8.38 4.66
C TYR A 141 3.57 -8.57 4.35
N ALA A 142 3.94 -8.61 3.07
CA ALA A 142 5.33 -8.79 2.65
C ALA A 142 6.20 -7.54 2.89
N HIS A 143 5.62 -6.35 2.76
CA HIS A 143 6.30 -5.07 2.85
C HIS A 143 5.50 -4.06 3.69
N PRO A 144 5.51 -4.17 5.04
CA PRO A 144 4.72 -3.28 5.92
C PRO A 144 5.04 -1.79 5.74
N ALA A 145 6.25 -1.46 5.26
CA ALA A 145 6.66 -0.10 4.94
C ALA A 145 5.75 0.60 3.91
N VAL A 146 5.04 -0.15 3.05
CA VAL A 146 4.05 0.38 2.08
C VAL A 146 2.97 1.22 2.76
N HIS A 147 2.65 0.92 4.02
CA HIS A 147 1.66 1.68 4.79
C HIS A 147 2.00 3.18 4.84
N TYR A 148 3.28 3.51 5.07
CA TYR A 148 3.75 4.89 5.27
C TYR A 148 3.88 5.70 3.98
N PHE A 149 3.66 5.10 2.81
CA PHE A 149 3.59 5.82 1.54
C PHE A 149 2.18 6.37 1.34
N TYR A 150 1.91 7.53 1.95
CA TYR A 150 0.64 8.23 1.81
C TYR A 150 0.62 9.09 0.54
N SER A 151 -0.56 9.20 -0.08
CA SER A 151 -0.80 10.19 -1.13
C SER A 151 -1.56 11.36 -0.55
N THR A 152 -1.12 12.58 -0.88
CA THR A 152 -1.88 13.82 -0.64
C THR A 152 -2.91 14.09 -1.73
N ALA A 153 -2.73 13.50 -2.92
CA ALA A 153 -3.69 13.57 -4.00
C ALA A 153 -4.80 12.53 -3.77
N ARG A 154 -6.05 12.99 -3.85
CA ARG A 154 -7.26 12.22 -3.52
C ARG A 154 -7.40 10.96 -4.40
N ASP A 155 -7.24 11.14 -5.70
CA ASP A 155 -7.28 10.09 -6.74
C ASP A 155 -6.21 9.01 -6.57
N GLU A 156 -5.08 9.36 -5.96
CA GLU A 156 -3.99 8.44 -5.65
C GLU A 156 -4.08 7.83 -4.23
N SER A 157 -5.07 8.22 -3.44
CA SER A 157 -5.30 7.68 -2.10
C SER A 157 -6.21 6.44 -2.11
N VAL A 158 -5.61 5.28 -1.85
CA VAL A 158 -6.35 4.00 -1.73
C VAL A 158 -7.42 4.05 -0.63
N SER A 159 -7.19 4.77 0.48
CA SER A 159 -8.14 4.79 1.59
C SER A 159 -9.48 5.39 1.18
N ILE A 160 -9.46 6.56 0.51
CA ILE A 160 -10.70 7.22 0.11
C ILE A 160 -11.35 6.52 -1.08
N ASN A 161 -10.56 6.05 -2.05
CA ASN A 161 -11.11 5.37 -3.20
C ASN A 161 -11.71 4.00 -2.86
N LEU A 162 -11.11 3.26 -1.94
CA LEU A 162 -11.71 2.00 -1.47
C LEU A 162 -13.03 2.27 -0.73
N VAL A 163 -13.13 3.38 0.01
CA VAL A 163 -14.38 3.82 0.64
C VAL A 163 -15.41 4.22 -0.41
N ASN A 164 -15.03 4.92 -1.48
CA ASN A 164 -15.93 5.28 -2.58
C ASN A 164 -16.56 4.03 -3.22
N VAL A 165 -15.75 2.99 -3.48
CA VAL A 165 -16.26 1.72 -4.02
C VAL A 165 -17.16 1.03 -3.02
N ASP A 166 -16.76 0.98 -1.76
CA ASP A 166 -17.55 0.28 -0.76
C ASP A 166 -18.93 0.93 -0.56
N GLU A 167 -18.97 2.25 -0.53
CA GLU A 167 -20.20 3.03 -0.51
C GLU A 167 -21.01 2.86 -1.78
N ALA A 168 -20.38 2.84 -2.97
CA ALA A 168 -21.06 2.53 -4.23
C ALA A 168 -21.77 1.17 -4.15
N ILE A 169 -21.09 0.14 -3.63
CA ILE A 169 -21.68 -1.18 -3.43
C ILE A 169 -22.80 -1.13 -2.38
N THR A 170 -22.65 -0.35 -1.31
CA THR A 170 -23.69 -0.18 -0.28
C THR A 170 -24.95 0.45 -0.89
N ILE A 171 -24.77 1.46 -1.75
CA ILE A 171 -25.86 2.10 -2.48
C ILE A 171 -26.52 1.09 -3.44
N LEU A 172 -25.73 0.31 -4.19
CA LEU A 172 -26.23 -0.76 -5.07
C LEU A 172 -27.13 -1.75 -4.31
N ILE A 173 -26.64 -2.28 -3.18
CA ILE A 173 -27.36 -3.30 -2.40
C ILE A 173 -28.68 -2.74 -1.83
N HIS A 174 -28.65 -1.53 -1.29
CA HIS A 174 -29.79 -1.00 -0.54
C HIS A 174 -30.78 -0.20 -1.39
N TYR A 175 -30.32 0.52 -2.41
CA TYR A 175 -31.13 1.50 -3.14
C TYR A 175 -31.48 1.10 -4.57
N VAL A 176 -30.72 0.21 -5.21
CA VAL A 176 -30.96 -0.20 -6.61
C VAL A 176 -31.87 -1.44 -6.68
N GLU A 177 -32.75 -1.50 -7.67
CA GLU A 177 -33.61 -2.65 -7.92
C GLU A 177 -32.81 -3.97 -8.05
N PRO A 178 -33.24 -5.07 -7.40
CA PRO A 178 -32.46 -6.31 -7.32
C PRO A 178 -32.30 -7.05 -8.66
N ASN A 179 -33.18 -6.81 -9.63
CA ASN A 179 -33.12 -7.49 -10.93
C ASN A 179 -32.09 -6.89 -11.89
N ARG A 180 -31.36 -5.86 -11.46
CA ARG A 180 -30.47 -5.05 -12.32
C ARG A 180 -28.99 -5.45 -12.19
N TRP A 181 -28.68 -6.30 -11.21
CA TRP A 181 -27.34 -6.78 -10.87
C TRP A 181 -27.44 -8.17 -10.21
N ARG A 182 -26.34 -8.90 -10.10
CA ARG A 182 -26.31 -10.21 -9.43
C ARG A 182 -25.42 -10.17 -8.21
N GLU A 183 -25.89 -10.77 -7.11
CA GLU A 183 -25.11 -10.86 -5.87
C GLU A 183 -23.74 -11.52 -6.07
N GLN A 184 -23.67 -12.52 -6.96
CA GLN A 184 -22.43 -13.24 -7.30
C GLN A 184 -21.36 -12.32 -7.91
N ASP A 185 -21.76 -11.22 -8.55
CA ASP A 185 -20.85 -10.25 -9.13
C ASP A 185 -20.23 -9.35 -8.05
N ILE A 186 -20.79 -9.27 -6.83
CA ILE A 186 -20.40 -8.28 -5.82
C ILE A 186 -19.93 -8.89 -4.51
N ALA A 187 -20.55 -9.99 -4.07
CA ALA A 187 -20.22 -10.62 -2.79
C ALA A 187 -18.72 -10.94 -2.64
N PRO A 188 -18.02 -11.48 -3.66
CA PRO A 188 -16.57 -11.73 -3.57
C PRO A 188 -15.72 -10.46 -3.44
N LEU A 189 -16.14 -9.35 -4.06
CA LEU A 189 -15.45 -8.06 -3.91
C LEU A 189 -15.69 -7.47 -2.52
N ARG A 190 -16.95 -7.48 -2.06
CA ARG A 190 -17.34 -7.00 -0.71
C ARG A 190 -16.55 -7.74 0.37
N ASP A 191 -16.40 -9.05 0.25
CA ASP A 191 -15.59 -9.90 1.14
C ASP A 191 -14.10 -9.55 1.09
N ALA A 192 -13.53 -9.31 -0.10
CA ALA A 192 -12.14 -8.88 -0.24
C ALA A 192 -11.87 -7.53 0.44
N ILE A 193 -12.81 -6.57 0.34
CA ILE A 193 -12.75 -5.29 1.06
C ILE A 193 -12.85 -5.53 2.57
N THR A 194 -13.77 -6.37 3.03
CA THR A 194 -13.91 -6.71 4.47
C THR A 194 -12.59 -7.27 5.03
N LYS A 195 -11.99 -8.25 4.36
CA LYS A 195 -10.69 -8.83 4.78
C LYS A 195 -9.55 -7.81 4.80
N PHE A 196 -9.57 -6.86 3.87
CA PHE A 196 -8.63 -5.74 3.90
C PHE A 196 -8.87 -4.84 5.12
N LEU A 197 -10.13 -4.46 5.39
CA LEU A 197 -10.49 -3.63 6.53
C LEU A 197 -10.11 -4.30 7.85
N ASP A 198 -10.36 -5.60 8.01
CA ASP A 198 -9.98 -6.36 9.21
C ASP A 198 -8.46 -6.39 9.42
N THR A 199 -7.69 -6.49 8.32
CA THR A 199 -6.23 -6.42 8.37
C THR A 199 -5.76 -5.01 8.77
N ALA A 200 -6.37 -3.99 8.17
CA ALA A 200 -6.02 -2.60 8.39
C ALA A 200 -6.41 -2.11 9.81
N ARG A 201 -7.52 -2.62 10.38
CA ARG A 201 -8.05 -2.28 11.71
C ARG A 201 -7.04 -2.51 12.83
N ARG A 202 -6.05 -3.39 12.66
CA ARG A 202 -4.95 -3.57 13.62
C ARG A 202 -4.09 -2.32 13.80
N HIS A 203 -4.13 -1.38 12.85
CA HIS A 203 -3.29 -0.19 12.81
C HIS A 203 -4.04 1.10 13.17
N TYR A 204 -5.36 1.07 13.33
CA TYR A 204 -6.15 2.25 13.68
C TYR A 204 -7.21 1.93 14.74
N HIS A 205 -7.47 2.90 15.62
CA HIS A 205 -8.56 2.79 16.57
C HIS A 205 -9.88 3.05 15.84
N GLN A 206 -10.86 2.18 16.02
CA GLN A 206 -12.22 2.47 15.60
C GLN A 206 -12.78 3.54 16.53
N MET A 207 -13.08 4.71 15.96
CA MET A 207 -13.93 5.70 16.60
C MET A 207 -15.32 5.57 16.00
N PRO A 208 -16.34 5.25 16.81
CA PRO A 208 -17.73 5.44 16.39
C PRO A 208 -17.89 6.93 16.07
N GLU A 209 -18.22 7.24 14.82
CA GLU A 209 -18.74 8.54 14.44
C GLU A 209 -20.24 8.32 14.17
N GLU A 210 -21.11 9.04 14.89
CA GLU A 210 -22.51 9.16 14.48
C GLU A 210 -22.51 9.99 13.20
N ILE A 211 -22.49 9.33 12.05
CA ILE A 211 -22.71 9.97 10.76
C ILE A 211 -24.19 10.32 10.72
N ASP A 212 -24.50 11.54 11.16
CA ASP A 212 -25.86 12.03 11.39
C ASP A 212 -26.71 11.97 10.09
N ARG A 213 -26.08 12.13 8.92
CA ARG A 213 -26.69 11.96 7.59
C ARG A 213 -25.69 11.48 6.54
N PHE A 214 -26.10 10.50 5.75
CA PHE A 214 -25.39 10.08 4.54
C PHE A 214 -25.78 11.01 3.39
N PRO A 215 -24.85 11.76 2.78
CA PRO A 215 -25.15 12.72 1.72
C PRO A 215 -25.31 12.01 0.36
N LEU A 216 -26.15 10.98 0.31
CA LEU A 216 -26.48 10.27 -0.92
C LEU A 216 -27.28 11.18 -1.84
N ASP A 217 -26.75 11.48 -3.03
CA ASP A 217 -27.43 12.30 -4.02
C ASP A 217 -28.40 11.46 -4.87
N ILE A 218 -29.57 11.20 -4.29
CA ILE A 218 -30.66 10.45 -4.94
C ILE A 218 -31.12 11.13 -6.25
N GLU A 219 -31.16 12.46 -6.28
CA GLU A 219 -31.59 13.20 -7.47
C GLU A 219 -30.58 13.07 -8.61
N TYR A 220 -29.29 13.04 -8.30
CA TYR A 220 -28.26 12.76 -9.30
C TYR A 220 -28.41 11.35 -9.90
N LEU A 221 -28.64 10.33 -9.07
CA LEU A 221 -28.88 8.95 -9.54
C LEU A 221 -30.14 8.86 -10.43
N LYS A 222 -31.25 9.49 -10.03
CA LYS A 222 -32.49 9.56 -10.83
C LYS A 222 -32.26 10.25 -12.17
N SER A 223 -31.52 11.37 -12.17
CA SER A 223 -31.22 12.14 -13.39
C SER A 223 -30.44 11.33 -14.44
N ARG A 224 -29.79 10.24 -14.00
CA ARG A 224 -29.03 9.30 -14.83
C ARG A 224 -29.77 7.98 -15.07
N ASN A 225 -31.08 7.93 -14.81
CA ASN A 225 -31.95 6.76 -15.02
C ASN A 225 -31.48 5.51 -14.27
N VAL A 226 -30.81 5.67 -13.12
CA VAL A 226 -30.47 4.52 -12.27
C VAL A 226 -31.77 3.98 -11.67
N PRO A 227 -32.05 2.66 -11.77
CA PRO A 227 -33.29 2.05 -11.31
C PRO A 227 -33.29 1.91 -9.80
N LEU A 228 -33.91 2.88 -9.11
CA LEU A 228 -33.99 2.93 -7.66
C LEU A 228 -35.25 2.22 -7.13
N LYS A 229 -35.14 1.55 -5.99
CA LYS A 229 -36.29 0.95 -5.29
C LYS A 229 -37.31 2.03 -4.92
N GLU A 230 -38.60 1.73 -5.07
CA GLU A 230 -39.66 2.57 -4.51
C GLU A 230 -39.55 2.63 -2.97
N HIS A 231 -39.95 3.78 -2.41
CA HIS A 231 -39.59 4.39 -1.12
C HIS A 231 -39.75 3.57 0.19
N GLN A 232 -39.95 2.24 0.16
CA GLN A 232 -40.53 1.47 1.27
C GLN A 232 -39.65 0.45 2.00
N ALA A 233 -38.32 0.42 1.82
CA ALA A 233 -37.48 -0.54 2.56
C ALA A 233 -36.19 0.05 3.16
N MET A 234 -36.21 1.32 3.56
CA MET A 234 -35.01 2.01 4.05
C MET A 234 -34.63 1.68 5.51
N SER A 235 -35.40 0.85 6.23
CA SER A 235 -35.39 0.85 7.70
C SER A 235 -34.85 -0.40 8.40
N SER A 236 -34.47 -1.49 7.72
CA SER A 236 -34.14 -2.76 8.39
C SER A 236 -32.66 -3.16 8.47
N ASN A 237 -31.74 -2.51 7.74
CA ASN A 237 -30.31 -2.89 7.71
C ASN A 237 -29.34 -1.83 8.28
N SER A 238 -29.83 -0.95 9.14
CA SER A 238 -29.03 0.15 9.71
C SER A 238 -27.80 -0.32 10.50
N TYR A 239 -27.90 -1.45 11.22
CA TYR A 239 -26.81 -1.93 12.06
C TYR A 239 -25.58 -2.40 11.26
N GLU A 240 -25.77 -3.29 10.29
CA GLU A 240 -24.67 -3.81 9.46
C GLU A 240 -24.00 -2.69 8.65
N MET A 241 -24.80 -1.78 8.11
CA MET A 241 -24.31 -0.60 7.39
C MET A 241 -23.50 0.32 8.30
N ASN A 242 -23.95 0.55 9.55
CA ASN A 242 -23.23 1.37 10.52
C ASN A 242 -21.91 0.72 10.98
N GLU A 243 -21.90 -0.59 11.23
CA GLU A 243 -20.68 -1.35 11.56
C GLU A 243 -19.63 -1.25 10.43
N ARG A 244 -20.07 -1.43 9.19
CA ARG A 244 -19.19 -1.32 8.02
C ARG A 244 -18.63 0.09 7.89
N ARG A 245 -19.46 1.12 8.00
CA ARG A 245 -19.05 2.53 7.94
C ARG A 245 -18.14 2.94 9.09
N SER A 246 -18.30 2.36 10.27
CA SER A 246 -17.36 2.56 11.39
C SER A 246 -15.95 2.09 11.02
N SER A 247 -15.84 0.95 10.32
CA SER A 247 -14.55 0.44 9.85
C SER A 247 -13.95 1.32 8.74
N LEU A 248 -14.78 1.76 7.79
CA LEU A 248 -14.38 2.70 6.74
C LEU A 248 -13.94 4.06 7.31
N HIS A 249 -14.64 4.57 8.34
CA HIS A 249 -14.29 5.80 9.02
C HIS A 249 -12.89 5.72 9.66
N GLY A 250 -12.58 4.60 10.32
CA GLY A 250 -11.23 4.35 10.85
C GLY A 250 -10.15 4.36 9.76
N LEU A 251 -10.45 3.79 8.58
CA LEU A 251 -9.55 3.82 7.43
C LEU A 251 -9.33 5.25 6.90
N LEU A 252 -10.38 6.05 6.76
CA LEU A 252 -10.28 7.46 6.33
C LEU A 252 -9.43 8.28 7.29
N ARG A 253 -9.78 8.27 8.58
CA ARG A 253 -9.11 9.09 9.61
C ARG A 253 -7.64 8.71 9.78
N SER A 254 -7.31 7.42 9.73
CA SER A 254 -5.91 6.97 9.80
C SER A 254 -5.05 7.44 8.64
N ASN A 255 -5.65 7.85 7.53
CA ASN A 255 -4.97 8.40 6.36
C ASN A 255 -5.21 9.91 6.16
N GLY A 256 -5.79 10.59 7.15
CA GLY A 256 -6.02 12.04 7.13
C GLY A 256 -7.23 12.51 6.33
N TRP A 257 -8.12 11.60 5.92
CA TRP A 257 -9.34 11.91 5.14
C TRP A 257 -10.59 11.95 6.02
N SER A 258 -11.65 12.53 5.49
CA SER A 258 -12.97 12.66 6.11
C SER A 258 -14.10 12.26 5.13
N TRP A 259 -15.29 12.04 5.67
CA TRP A 259 -16.49 11.72 4.88
C TRP A 259 -16.90 12.81 3.90
N ASN A 260 -16.57 14.08 4.16
CA ASN A 260 -16.88 15.17 3.23
C ASN A 260 -16.18 14.98 1.89
N GLU A 261 -14.97 14.43 1.89
CA GLU A 261 -14.16 14.27 0.68
C GLU A 261 -14.62 13.06 -0.15
N VAL A 262 -15.33 12.10 0.44
CA VAL A 262 -15.90 10.92 -0.24
C VAL A 262 -16.94 11.35 -1.28
N TYR A 263 -17.79 12.31 -0.92
CA TYR A 263 -18.90 12.79 -1.76
C TYR A 263 -18.59 14.11 -2.50
N GLN A 264 -17.39 14.67 -2.32
CA GLN A 264 -16.99 15.88 -3.02
C GLN A 264 -16.52 15.55 -4.44
N LYS A 265 -17.24 16.05 -5.45
CA LYS A 265 -16.77 16.00 -6.85
C LYS A 265 -15.48 16.81 -6.98
N GLN A 266 -14.47 16.25 -7.64
CA GLN A 266 -13.28 17.03 -7.98
C GLN A 266 -13.70 18.15 -8.94
N SER A 267 -13.61 19.41 -8.49
CA SER A 267 -13.69 20.54 -9.41
C SER A 267 -12.49 20.46 -10.35
N ASN A 268 -12.70 20.03 -11.59
CA ASN A 268 -11.72 19.93 -12.68
C ASN A 268 -10.52 20.88 -12.48
N LYS A 269 -9.40 20.35 -11.97
CA LYS A 269 -8.08 20.97 -12.16
C LYS A 269 -7.51 20.56 -13.53
N ASN A 270 -8.31 20.72 -14.58
CA ASN A 270 -7.80 20.74 -15.95
C ASN A 270 -7.54 22.20 -16.34
N ASN A 271 -6.51 22.77 -15.72
CA ASN A 271 -5.80 23.95 -16.23
C ASN A 271 -4.33 23.56 -16.41
N PHE A 272 -4.06 22.64 -17.32
CA PHE A 272 -2.77 22.59 -17.98
C PHE A 272 -2.88 23.41 -19.27
N LYS A 273 -2.41 24.67 -19.15
CA LYS A 273 -1.87 25.42 -20.28
C LYS A 273 -0.50 24.88 -20.65
#